data_AF-A0A6N8HU90-F1
#
_entry.id   AF-A0A6N8HU90-F1
#
_cell.length_a   1.000
_cell.length_b   1.000
_cell.length_c   1.000
_cell.angle_alpha   90.00
_cell.angle_beta   90.00
_cell.angle_gamma   90.00
#
_symmetry.space_group_name_H-M   'P 1'
#
loop_
_entity.id
_entity.type
_entity.pdbx_description
1 polymer ?
#
loop_
_entity_poly.entity_id
_entity_poly.type
_entity_poly.pdbx_seq_one_letter_code
_entity_poly.pdbx_strand_id
1 'polypeptide(L)'
;MPRIVSTNGSNNIAAIKSYFTDEQVIRSIAGLTGMDFEVLIGGEYKLLLEPIAYYKFEGVMIATTATEAAMYDEQVGGLLRKKMVSLSHKNLPLSMFLEVADLGYSAWSGSRSKAASNAEIKSSLGLGIVRFKDKPAEPPEVSVYDYEYRVNTEVITAITVSGGQSDPDHPVSATFYVNGRSHRVSNIYYPDGDSQLAWIRWTTPNTPQHMTITVSVSGGGSSSKATINVNIVDLDKNPPPNPVADDRNDSFRKSAVPNKPQQTSASWTVWRPWWQEHWVWHSDWNWYSDGDGGGHWEDDGEWVDEGWWMFDLDRYQASLSASMAIKPDDKSPTASGTVMKSGYGINEMISARVSTNQSSAVTGAQTAVTYFPEFGYQTYWRLLERMSSGYSARFEFQKNPYSTYNRRTHFSPIWFPDGSYTPYTWLIDCWSPAGMLSMNLTDTVTIRDNLWTDWHIAPQKPH
;
A
#
# COMPACT_ATOMS: atom_id res chain seq x y z
N MET A 1 -29.86 15.51 -12.16
CA MET A 1 -28.80 15.07 -11.23
C MET A 1 -29.31 15.18 -9.80
N PRO A 2 -29.18 14.14 -8.96
CA PRO A 2 -29.58 14.17 -7.56
C PRO A 2 -28.65 15.09 -6.74
N ARG A 3 -29.14 15.56 -5.59
CA ARG A 3 -28.30 16.31 -4.65
C ARG A 3 -27.32 15.36 -3.97
N ILE A 4 -26.02 15.56 -4.22
CA ILE A 4 -24.95 14.70 -3.70
C ILE A 4 -24.58 15.12 -2.27
N VAL A 5 -24.18 16.38 -2.07
CA VAL A 5 -23.84 16.95 -0.75
C VAL A 5 -25.02 17.76 -0.21
N SER A 6 -25.50 17.43 0.99
CA SER A 6 -26.55 18.17 1.68
C SER A 6 -26.04 18.84 2.95
N THR A 7 -26.57 20.03 3.26
CA THR A 7 -26.25 20.80 4.47
C THR A 7 -26.73 20.11 5.75
N ASN A 8 -27.75 19.26 5.63
CA ASN A 8 -28.40 18.60 6.78
C ASN A 8 -27.89 17.15 6.96
N GLY A 9 -26.93 16.69 6.14
CA GLY A 9 -26.38 15.34 6.19
C GLY A 9 -27.31 14.23 5.67
N SER A 10 -28.51 14.56 5.19
CA SER A 10 -29.47 13.61 4.59
C SER A 10 -29.20 13.44 3.09
N ASN A 11 -28.18 12.65 2.75
CA ASN A 11 -27.84 12.34 1.36
C ASN A 11 -28.63 11.11 0.88
N ASN A 12 -29.26 11.20 -0.29
CA ASN A 12 -30.02 10.09 -0.86
C ASN A 12 -29.11 9.21 -1.73
N ILE A 13 -28.35 8.33 -1.08
CA ILE A 13 -27.41 7.40 -1.73
C ILE A 13 -28.11 6.56 -2.80
N ALA A 14 -29.36 6.15 -2.56
CA ALA A 14 -30.13 5.39 -3.55
C ALA A 14 -30.38 6.19 -4.84
N ALA A 15 -30.71 7.48 -4.72
CA ALA A 15 -30.87 8.36 -5.87
C ALA A 15 -29.55 8.62 -6.61
N ILE A 16 -28.44 8.78 -5.88
CA ILE A 16 -27.09 8.92 -6.46
C ILE A 16 -26.73 7.67 -7.26
N LYS A 17 -26.90 6.48 -6.67
CA LYS A 17 -26.70 5.20 -7.35
C LYS A 17 -27.54 5.13 -8.62
N SER A 18 -28.86 5.30 -8.49
CA SER A 18 -29.78 5.24 -9.63
C SER A 18 -29.40 6.18 -10.76
N TYR A 19 -28.89 7.37 -10.45
CA TYR A 19 -28.46 8.33 -11.46
C TYR A 19 -27.18 7.91 -12.19
N PHE A 20 -26.16 7.47 -11.46
CA PHE A 20 -24.87 7.10 -12.06
C PHE A 20 -24.84 5.67 -12.64
N THR A 21 -25.88 4.87 -12.39
CA THR A 21 -26.12 3.59 -13.07
C THR A 21 -27.13 3.69 -14.21
N ASP A 22 -27.68 4.88 -14.48
CA ASP A 22 -28.62 5.09 -15.57
C ASP A 22 -27.90 5.09 -16.93
N GLU A 23 -28.41 4.31 -17.89
CA GLU A 23 -27.79 4.15 -19.20
C GLU A 23 -27.63 5.47 -19.96
N GLN A 24 -28.62 6.37 -19.90
CA GLN A 24 -28.55 7.66 -20.59
C GLN A 24 -27.46 8.55 -19.98
N VAL A 25 -27.31 8.51 -18.66
CA VAL A 25 -26.22 9.20 -17.96
C VAL A 25 -24.86 8.61 -18.38
N ILE A 26 -24.73 7.29 -18.44
CA ILE A 26 -23.48 6.62 -18.85
C ILE A 26 -23.14 6.92 -20.32
N ARG A 27 -24.13 6.91 -21.22
CA ARG A 27 -23.96 7.31 -22.63
C ARG A 27 -23.49 8.76 -22.75
N SER A 28 -24.04 9.65 -21.93
CA SER A 28 -23.61 11.05 -21.87
C SER A 28 -22.16 11.18 -21.39
N ILE A 29 -21.78 10.45 -20.33
CA ILE A 29 -20.40 10.42 -19.83
C ILE A 29 -19.43 9.90 -20.90
N ALA A 30 -19.77 8.79 -21.57
CA ALA A 30 -18.98 8.23 -22.66
C ALA A 30 -18.76 9.27 -23.79
N GLY A 31 -19.84 9.96 -24.20
CA GLY A 31 -19.77 11.03 -25.20
C GLY A 31 -18.89 12.22 -24.77
N LEU A 32 -18.99 12.65 -23.51
CA LEU A 32 -18.19 13.76 -22.98
C LEU A 32 -16.70 13.42 -22.82
N THR A 33 -16.38 12.17 -22.52
CA THR A 33 -14.98 11.70 -22.37
C THR A 33 -14.36 11.24 -23.69
N GLY A 34 -15.16 11.13 -24.76
CA GLY A 34 -14.73 10.57 -26.04
C GLY A 34 -14.48 9.07 -26.00
N MET A 35 -14.98 8.37 -24.96
CA MET A 35 -14.89 6.93 -24.84
C MET A 35 -16.05 6.27 -25.57
N ASP A 36 -15.78 5.17 -26.28
CA ASP A 36 -16.85 4.37 -26.87
C ASP A 36 -17.72 3.77 -25.75
N PHE A 37 -19.05 3.86 -25.91
CA PHE A 37 -19.97 3.42 -24.88
C PHE A 37 -19.86 1.91 -24.62
N GLU A 38 -19.75 1.09 -25.65
CA GLU A 38 -19.64 -0.37 -25.53
C GLU A 38 -18.32 -0.79 -24.87
N VAL A 39 -17.24 -0.02 -25.11
CA VAL A 39 -15.96 -0.18 -24.41
C VAL A 39 -16.08 0.20 -22.93
N LEU A 40 -16.70 1.35 -22.61
CA LEU A 40 -16.89 1.82 -21.23
C LEU A 40 -17.69 0.79 -20.41
N ILE A 41 -18.76 0.25 -20.98
CA ILE A 41 -19.58 -0.77 -20.31
C ILE A 41 -19.02 -2.20 -20.46
N GLY A 42 -17.89 -2.36 -21.16
CA GLY A 42 -17.30 -3.65 -21.52
C GLY A 42 -16.79 -4.49 -20.35
N GLY A 43 -16.60 -3.88 -19.17
CA GLY A 43 -16.17 -4.53 -17.92
C GLY A 43 -14.70 -4.33 -17.56
N GLU A 44 -13.89 -3.78 -18.47
CA GLU A 44 -12.49 -3.41 -18.21
C GLU A 44 -12.35 -2.03 -17.52
N TYR A 45 -13.35 -1.16 -17.68
CA TYR A 45 -13.36 0.19 -17.13
C TYR A 45 -14.37 0.32 -15.99
N LYS A 46 -14.10 1.26 -15.08
CA LYS A 46 -14.97 1.65 -13.97
C LYS A 46 -15.07 3.17 -13.92
N LEU A 47 -16.21 3.69 -13.45
CA LEU A 47 -16.29 5.12 -13.10
C LEU A 47 -15.94 5.30 -11.63
N LEU A 48 -14.94 6.13 -11.35
CA LEU A 48 -14.67 6.67 -10.03
C LEU A 48 -15.34 8.04 -9.91
N LEU A 49 -16.12 8.22 -8.85
CA LEU A 49 -16.90 9.42 -8.60
C LEU A 49 -16.42 10.06 -7.29
N GLU A 50 -16.06 11.33 -7.32
CA GLU A 50 -15.75 12.12 -6.13
C GLU A 50 -16.61 13.40 -6.12
N PRO A 51 -17.35 13.67 -5.04
CA PRO A 51 -18.03 14.94 -4.85
C PRO A 51 -17.02 16.04 -4.51
N ILE A 52 -17.24 17.23 -5.06
CA ILE A 52 -16.43 18.43 -4.79
C ILE A 52 -17.26 19.41 -3.96
N ALA A 53 -16.67 19.98 -2.90
CA ALA A 53 -17.22 21.11 -2.18
C ALA A 53 -16.47 22.40 -2.52
N TYR A 54 -17.22 23.48 -2.71
CA TYR A 54 -16.70 24.83 -2.85
C TYR A 54 -16.97 25.62 -1.58
N TYR A 55 -15.94 26.19 -0.98
CA TYR A 55 -16.06 26.97 0.26
C TYR A 55 -14.98 28.04 0.36
N LYS A 56 -15.19 28.99 1.28
CA LYS A 56 -14.20 30.02 1.60
C LYS A 56 -13.50 29.66 2.91
N PHE A 57 -12.18 29.52 2.88
CA PHE A 57 -11.36 29.24 4.06
C PHE A 57 -10.19 30.23 4.10
N GLU A 58 -9.95 30.84 5.27
CA GLU A 58 -8.90 31.86 5.44
C GLU A 58 -8.93 32.99 4.38
N GLY A 59 -10.13 33.40 3.96
CA GLY A 59 -10.28 34.46 2.95
C GLY A 59 -10.21 34.01 1.49
N VAL A 60 -9.83 32.77 1.21
CA VAL A 60 -9.61 32.22 -0.15
C VAL A 60 -10.74 31.27 -0.54
N MET A 61 -11.16 31.32 -1.81
CA MET A 61 -12.11 30.36 -2.37
C MET A 61 -11.37 29.07 -2.73
N ILE A 62 -11.80 27.95 -2.16
CA ILE A 62 -11.20 26.62 -2.35
C ILE A 62 -12.26 25.66 -2.87
N ALA A 63 -11.85 24.73 -3.74
CA ALA A 63 -12.62 23.59 -4.17
C ALA A 63 -11.84 22.31 -3.84
N THR A 64 -12.45 21.36 -3.15
CA THR A 64 -11.80 20.10 -2.75
C THR A 64 -12.74 18.91 -2.85
N THR A 65 -12.19 17.73 -3.15
CA THR A 65 -12.81 16.45 -2.79
C THR A 65 -12.72 16.22 -1.28
N ALA A 66 -13.38 15.19 -0.76
CA ALA A 66 -13.25 14.85 0.66
C ALA A 66 -11.79 14.49 1.02
N THR A 67 -11.12 13.72 0.17
CA THR A 67 -9.71 13.32 0.32
C THR A 67 -8.80 14.54 0.37
N GLU A 68 -8.97 15.49 -0.56
CA GLU A 68 -8.20 16.73 -0.59
C GLU A 68 -8.48 17.62 0.62
N ALA A 69 -9.74 17.69 1.07
CA ALA A 69 -10.10 18.43 2.28
C ALA A 69 -9.40 17.86 3.53
N ALA A 70 -9.35 16.53 3.65
CA ALA A 70 -8.64 15.86 4.74
C ALA A 70 -7.12 16.08 4.67
N MET A 71 -6.52 15.96 3.48
CA MET A 71 -5.10 16.25 3.26
C MET A 71 -4.76 17.73 3.54
N TYR A 72 -5.66 18.64 3.19
CA TYR A 72 -5.46 20.06 3.46
C TYR A 72 -5.63 20.39 4.94
N ASP A 73 -6.58 19.75 5.64
CA ASP A 73 -6.72 19.87 7.09
C ASP A 73 -5.45 19.43 7.83
N GLU A 74 -4.87 18.30 7.43
CA GLU A 74 -3.56 17.84 7.90
C GLU A 74 -2.45 18.87 7.64
N GLN A 75 -2.49 19.58 6.50
CA GLN A 75 -1.52 20.64 6.20
C GLN A 75 -1.66 21.88 7.09
N VAL A 76 -2.88 22.22 7.51
CA VAL A 76 -3.16 23.40 8.36
C VAL A 76 -3.32 23.04 9.84
N GLY A 77 -2.83 21.87 10.26
CA GLY A 77 -2.82 21.45 11.66
C GLY A 77 -4.21 21.29 12.27
N GLY A 78 -5.19 20.81 11.51
CA GLY A 78 -6.56 20.60 11.99
C GLY A 78 -7.45 21.85 11.96
N LEU A 79 -6.94 22.99 11.46
CA LEU A 79 -7.67 24.25 11.47
C LEU A 79 -8.92 24.22 10.57
N LEU A 80 -8.86 23.52 9.43
CA LEU A 80 -10.00 23.41 8.51
C LEU A 80 -11.16 22.67 9.18
N ARG A 81 -10.88 21.56 9.86
CA ARG A 81 -11.81 20.80 10.67
C ARG A 81 -12.36 21.67 11.78
N LYS A 82 -11.49 22.33 12.56
CA LYS A 82 -11.91 23.20 13.67
C LYS A 82 -12.90 24.29 13.23
N LYS A 83 -12.74 24.85 12.04
CA LYS A 83 -13.60 25.92 11.51
C LYS A 83 -14.82 25.40 10.74
N MET A 84 -14.72 24.26 10.07
CA MET A 84 -15.70 23.83 9.07
C MET A 84 -16.08 22.34 9.15
N VAL A 85 -15.93 21.70 10.32
CA VAL A 85 -16.17 20.25 10.56
C VAL A 85 -17.45 19.72 9.91
N SER A 86 -18.55 20.47 9.95
CA SER A 86 -19.83 20.03 9.39
C SER A 86 -19.78 19.81 7.88
N LEU A 87 -18.99 20.60 7.15
CA LEU A 87 -18.81 20.44 5.72
C LEU A 87 -17.66 19.46 5.42
N SER A 88 -16.44 19.81 5.84
CA SER A 88 -15.20 19.13 5.42
C SER A 88 -15.05 17.72 5.96
N HIS A 89 -15.55 17.46 7.17
CA HIS A 89 -15.35 16.18 7.87
C HIS A 89 -16.64 15.40 8.11
N LYS A 90 -17.79 15.90 7.63
CA LYS A 90 -19.07 15.23 7.80
C LYS A 90 -19.87 15.17 6.51
N ASN A 91 -20.44 16.29 6.07
CA ASN A 91 -21.40 16.28 4.96
C ASN A 91 -20.77 15.88 3.61
N LEU A 92 -19.55 16.37 3.33
CA LEU A 92 -18.81 16.03 2.12
C LEU A 92 -18.36 14.56 2.11
N PRO A 93 -17.58 14.07 3.08
CA PRO A 93 -17.12 12.67 3.07
C PRO A 93 -18.28 11.66 3.16
N LEU A 94 -19.33 11.94 3.93
CA LEU A 94 -20.48 11.03 4.06
C LEU A 94 -21.50 11.16 2.91
N SER A 95 -21.22 11.97 1.89
CA SER A 95 -22.07 12.07 0.70
C SER A 95 -21.96 10.89 -0.25
N MET A 96 -20.81 10.22 -0.24
CA MET A 96 -20.56 9.05 -1.07
C MET A 96 -19.55 8.13 -0.38
N PHE A 97 -19.84 6.84 -0.34
CA PHE A 97 -18.93 5.82 0.18
C PHE A 97 -19.28 4.46 -0.42
N LEU A 98 -18.34 3.52 -0.35
CA LEU A 98 -18.54 2.18 -0.88
C LEU A 98 -19.30 1.29 0.11
N GLU A 99 -20.26 0.52 -0.39
CA GLU A 99 -20.86 -0.59 0.36
C GLU A 99 -20.12 -1.90 0.14
N VAL A 100 -19.34 -1.99 -0.94
CA VAL A 100 -18.49 -3.13 -1.29
C VAL A 100 -17.12 -2.57 -1.68
N ALA A 101 -16.05 -3.10 -1.08
CA ALA A 101 -14.69 -2.65 -1.34
C ALA A 101 -14.31 -2.78 -2.83
N ASP A 102 -13.54 -1.81 -3.34
CA ASP A 102 -13.07 -1.79 -4.71
C ASP A 102 -11.90 -0.80 -4.90
N LEU A 103 -11.07 -1.02 -5.91
CA LEU A 103 -9.94 -0.17 -6.29
C LEU A 103 -9.00 0.19 -5.12
N GLY A 104 -8.90 -0.71 -4.13
CA GLY A 104 -8.11 -0.49 -2.91
C GLY A 104 -8.82 0.29 -1.80
N TYR A 105 -10.04 0.78 -2.02
CA TYR A 105 -10.86 1.46 -1.01
C TYR A 105 -11.77 0.47 -0.28
N SER A 106 -11.87 0.64 1.05
CA SER A 106 -12.69 -0.21 1.89
C SER A 106 -14.17 0.19 1.83
N ALA A 107 -15.06 -0.79 2.07
CA ALA A 107 -16.47 -0.48 2.31
C ALA A 107 -16.63 0.26 3.65
N TRP A 108 -17.48 1.29 3.69
CA TRP A 108 -17.70 2.08 4.89
C TRP A 108 -18.78 1.45 5.80
N SER A 109 -18.34 0.95 6.95
CA SER A 109 -19.19 0.41 8.02
C SER A 109 -19.28 1.32 9.25
N GLY A 110 -18.58 2.46 9.24
CA GLY A 110 -18.56 3.41 10.35
C GLY A 110 -19.81 4.29 10.45
N SER A 111 -19.73 5.33 11.28
CA SER A 111 -20.86 6.23 11.50
C SER A 111 -21.23 6.98 10.22
N ARG A 112 -22.54 7.07 9.95
CA ARG A 112 -23.10 7.86 8.84
C ARG A 112 -23.65 9.21 9.29
N SER A 113 -23.45 9.58 10.56
CA SER A 113 -24.00 10.78 11.17
C SER A 113 -23.02 11.58 12.02
N LYS A 114 -21.85 11.03 12.36
CA LYS A 114 -20.76 11.72 13.06
C LYS A 114 -19.72 12.25 12.08
N ALA A 115 -18.94 13.24 12.51
CA ALA A 115 -17.78 13.66 11.73
C ALA A 115 -16.74 12.53 11.69
N ALA A 116 -16.19 12.28 10.51
CA ALA A 116 -15.10 11.35 10.27
C ALA A 116 -13.74 12.02 10.53
N SER A 117 -12.75 11.21 10.85
CA SER A 117 -11.34 11.59 10.94
C SER A 117 -10.68 11.69 9.56
N ASN A 118 -9.54 12.38 9.47
CA ASN A 118 -8.75 12.47 8.23
C ASN A 118 -8.39 11.09 7.65
N ALA A 119 -8.07 10.11 8.50
CA ALA A 119 -7.76 8.74 8.07
C ALA A 119 -8.99 7.97 7.54
N GLU A 120 -10.14 8.10 8.19
CA GLU A 120 -11.39 7.50 7.70
C GLU A 120 -11.78 8.09 6.35
N ILE A 121 -11.58 9.41 6.18
CA ILE A 121 -11.86 10.08 4.92
C ILE A 121 -10.96 9.55 3.80
N LYS A 122 -9.64 9.60 3.98
CA LYS A 122 -8.67 9.16 2.97
C LYS A 122 -8.78 7.67 2.63
N SER A 123 -9.23 6.83 3.56
CA SER A 123 -9.31 5.38 3.33
C SER A 123 -10.62 4.91 2.70
N SER A 124 -11.74 5.59 2.94
CA SER A 124 -13.06 4.98 2.72
C SER A 124 -14.23 5.91 2.36
N LEU A 125 -14.08 7.24 2.43
CA LEU A 125 -15.20 8.18 2.30
C LEU A 125 -15.00 9.21 1.19
N GLY A 126 -16.11 9.83 0.77
CA GLY A 126 -16.14 10.85 -0.25
C GLY A 126 -15.89 10.31 -1.66
N LEU A 127 -16.19 9.04 -1.90
CA LEU A 127 -16.03 8.43 -3.22
C LEU A 127 -17.08 7.35 -3.51
N GLY A 128 -17.33 7.11 -4.78
CA GLY A 128 -18.19 6.04 -5.28
C GLY A 128 -17.60 5.39 -6.53
N ILE A 129 -17.89 4.10 -6.72
CA ILE A 129 -17.39 3.34 -7.87
C ILE A 129 -18.56 2.67 -8.58
N VAL A 130 -18.66 2.85 -9.89
CA VAL A 130 -19.65 2.20 -10.75
C VAL A 130 -18.98 1.15 -11.64
N ARG A 131 -19.58 -0.05 -11.68
CA ARG A 131 -19.18 -1.20 -12.50
C ARG A 131 -20.29 -1.49 -13.52
N PHE A 132 -19.94 -1.87 -14.76
CA PHE A 132 -20.92 -1.92 -15.87
C PHE A 132 -21.22 -3.31 -16.45
N LYS A 133 -20.53 -4.34 -15.97
CA LYS A 133 -20.92 -5.73 -16.13
C LYS A 133 -20.66 -6.44 -14.82
N ASP A 134 -21.55 -7.36 -14.47
CA ASP A 134 -21.28 -8.38 -13.48
C ASP A 134 -20.15 -9.28 -14.04
N LYS A 135 -18.91 -8.79 -14.03
CA LYS A 135 -17.81 -9.69 -13.68
C LYS A 135 -18.31 -10.27 -12.36
N PRO A 136 -18.66 -11.58 -12.29
CA PRO A 136 -19.18 -12.17 -11.06
C PRO A 136 -18.28 -11.63 -9.98
N ALA A 137 -18.87 -10.92 -9.00
CA ALA A 137 -18.11 -10.26 -7.94
C ALA A 137 -16.99 -11.23 -7.63
N GLU A 138 -15.73 -10.88 -7.98
CA GLU A 138 -14.59 -11.80 -7.84
C GLU A 138 -14.81 -12.37 -6.47
N PRO A 139 -15.22 -13.67 -6.36
CA PRO A 139 -16.03 -14.17 -5.26
C PRO A 139 -15.33 -13.67 -4.06
N PRO A 140 -15.91 -12.69 -3.29
CA PRO A 140 -15.13 -11.67 -2.63
C PRO A 140 -13.94 -12.42 -2.12
N GLU A 141 -12.76 -12.17 -2.69
CA GLU A 141 -11.58 -12.45 -1.92
C GLU A 141 -11.71 -11.40 -0.83
N VAL A 142 -12.62 -11.68 0.12
CA VAL A 142 -12.40 -11.50 1.52
C VAL A 142 -11.08 -12.23 1.66
N SER A 143 -9.99 -11.54 1.33
CA SER A 143 -8.80 -11.65 2.11
C SER A 143 -9.33 -11.31 3.51
N VAL A 144 -9.79 -12.34 4.22
CA VAL A 144 -10.12 -12.28 5.64
C VAL A 144 -8.90 -11.72 6.39
N TYR A 145 -7.74 -11.83 5.73
CA TYR A 145 -6.45 -11.29 6.06
C TYR A 145 -6.30 -9.83 5.67
N ASP A 146 -5.93 -9.04 6.67
CA ASP A 146 -5.50 -7.64 6.54
C ASP A 146 -4.11 -7.53 5.93
N TYR A 147 -3.28 -8.57 6.10
CA TYR A 147 -1.96 -8.66 5.54
C TYR A 147 -1.67 -10.06 5.00
N GLU A 148 -1.02 -10.10 3.83
CA GLU A 148 -0.37 -11.29 3.33
C GLU A 148 1.15 -11.09 3.38
N TYR A 149 1.83 -11.86 4.21
CA TYR A 149 3.28 -11.82 4.37
C TYR A 149 3.93 -13.11 3.89
N ARG A 150 5.25 -13.06 3.68
CA ARG A 150 6.03 -14.23 3.25
C ARG A 150 6.79 -14.80 4.44
N VAL A 151 7.02 -16.11 4.42
CA VAL A 151 7.80 -16.78 5.47
C VAL A 151 9.19 -16.14 5.65
N ASN A 152 9.64 -16.02 6.90
CA ASN A 152 10.97 -15.52 7.25
C ASN A 152 11.34 -14.16 6.62
N THR A 153 10.37 -13.23 6.59
CA THR A 153 10.58 -11.85 6.13
C THR A 153 10.35 -10.88 7.28
N GLU A 154 11.00 -9.74 7.20
CA GLU A 154 10.78 -8.63 8.11
C GLU A 154 9.64 -7.75 7.58
N VAL A 155 8.65 -7.49 8.42
CA VAL A 155 7.41 -6.85 7.99
C VAL A 155 7.07 -5.68 8.91
N ILE A 156 6.25 -4.78 8.39
CA ILE A 156 5.66 -3.69 9.15
C ILE A 156 4.15 -3.87 9.16
N THR A 157 3.60 -3.95 10.37
CA THR A 157 2.16 -4.02 10.62
C THR A 157 1.76 -2.71 11.27
N ALA A 158 0.77 -2.03 10.68
CA ALA A 158 0.34 -0.72 11.11
C ALA A 158 -1.16 -0.71 11.43
N ILE A 159 -1.53 0.18 12.34
CA ILE A 159 -2.92 0.55 12.63
C ILE A 159 -3.01 2.07 12.66
N THR A 160 -4.22 2.57 12.48
CA THR A 160 -4.54 3.94 12.87
C THR A 160 -5.11 3.95 14.29
N VAL A 161 -4.65 4.89 15.11
CA VAL A 161 -5.15 5.16 16.47
C VAL A 161 -5.81 6.53 16.48
N SER A 162 -7.01 6.63 17.05
CA SER A 162 -7.83 7.85 17.07
C SER A 162 -8.67 7.93 18.35
N GLY A 163 -9.11 9.13 18.70
CA GLY A 163 -9.86 9.40 19.93
C GLY A 163 -10.01 10.90 20.18
N GLY A 164 -10.06 11.30 21.44
CA GLY A 164 -9.80 12.70 21.82
C GLY A 164 -8.33 13.05 21.64
N GLN A 165 -7.96 14.32 21.81
CA GLN A 165 -6.56 14.77 21.75
C GLN A 165 -5.66 13.87 22.60
N SER A 166 -4.54 13.43 22.01
CA SER A 166 -3.46 12.79 22.74
C SER A 166 -2.21 13.65 22.67
N ASP A 167 -1.77 14.09 23.83
CA ASP A 167 -0.62 14.96 24.06
C ASP A 167 0.28 14.38 25.18
N PRO A 168 1.44 14.99 25.47
CA PRO A 168 2.32 14.51 26.54
C PRO A 168 1.70 14.42 27.94
N ASP A 169 0.64 15.18 28.25
CA ASP A 169 -0.07 15.08 29.53
C ASP A 169 -1.06 13.90 29.54
N HIS A 170 -1.63 13.57 28.38
CA HIS A 170 -2.57 12.47 28.17
C HIS A 170 -2.09 11.50 27.07
N PRO A 171 -0.96 10.79 27.28
CA PRO A 171 -0.34 9.99 26.24
C PRO A 171 -1.12 8.72 25.92
N VAL A 172 -1.29 8.43 24.63
CA VAL A 172 -1.83 7.16 24.15
C VAL A 172 -0.69 6.21 23.76
N SER A 173 -0.91 4.91 24.02
CA SER A 173 0.00 3.85 23.58
C SER A 173 -0.77 2.66 23.04
N ALA A 174 -0.19 1.94 22.08
CA ALA A 174 -0.75 0.73 21.49
C ALA A 174 0.20 -0.45 21.71
N THR A 175 -0.35 -1.60 22.11
CA THR A 175 0.41 -2.84 22.27
C THR A 175 -0.13 -3.88 21.29
N PHE A 176 0.77 -4.36 20.43
CA PHE A 176 0.52 -5.44 19.49
C PHE A 176 1.01 -6.74 20.09
N TYR A 177 0.17 -7.78 20.09
CA TYR A 177 0.54 -9.12 20.52
C TYR A 177 0.73 -10.00 19.29
N VAL A 178 1.98 -10.33 19.00
CA VAL A 178 2.40 -11.06 17.81
C VAL A 178 3.13 -12.32 18.24
N ASN A 179 2.59 -13.48 17.89
CA ASN A 179 3.23 -14.78 18.15
C ASN A 179 3.71 -14.96 19.60
N GLY A 180 2.87 -14.59 20.57
CA GLY A 180 3.17 -14.68 22.00
C GLY A 180 4.12 -13.59 22.55
N ARG A 181 4.55 -12.64 21.72
CA ARG A 181 5.36 -11.47 22.12
C ARG A 181 4.53 -10.19 22.10
N SER A 182 4.79 -9.29 23.03
CA SER A 182 4.19 -7.95 23.04
C SER A 182 5.15 -6.91 22.44
N HIS A 183 4.62 -6.04 21.59
CA HIS A 183 5.32 -4.92 20.99
C HIS A 183 4.55 -3.65 21.32
N ARG A 184 5.13 -2.78 22.14
CA ARG A 184 4.48 -1.53 22.57
C ARG A 184 4.99 -0.35 21.77
N VAL A 185 4.05 0.42 21.22
CA VAL A 185 4.27 1.73 20.60
C VAL A 185 3.74 2.77 21.61
N SER A 186 4.64 3.55 22.18
CA SER A 186 4.32 4.61 23.15
C SER A 186 4.26 5.97 22.45
N ASN A 187 3.73 6.97 23.16
CA ASN A 187 3.76 8.38 22.75
C ASN A 187 3.09 8.61 21.38
N ILE A 188 1.92 8.00 21.21
CA ILE A 188 1.10 8.14 20.01
C ILE A 188 0.27 9.41 20.18
N TYR A 189 0.77 10.51 19.65
CA TYR A 189 0.13 11.83 19.78
C TYR A 189 -0.68 12.18 18.54
N TYR A 190 -1.74 12.95 18.74
CA TYR A 190 -2.57 13.51 17.66
C TYR A 190 -3.51 14.59 18.23
N PRO A 191 -3.83 15.65 17.47
CA PRO A 191 -4.79 16.68 17.88
C PRO A 191 -6.21 16.13 17.97
N ASP A 192 -7.10 16.86 18.64
CA ASP A 192 -8.49 16.45 18.82
C ASP A 192 -9.20 16.11 17.50
N GLY A 193 -9.68 14.87 17.43
CA GLY A 193 -10.38 14.27 16.30
C GLY A 193 -9.60 14.16 15.00
N ASP A 194 -8.27 14.18 15.09
CA ASP A 194 -7.39 13.55 14.11
C ASP A 194 -6.98 12.15 14.59
N SER A 195 -5.97 11.57 13.97
CA SER A 195 -5.49 10.22 14.20
C SER A 195 -4.00 10.10 13.90
N GLN A 196 -3.39 9.03 14.38
CA GLN A 196 -1.98 8.75 14.18
C GLN A 196 -1.77 7.29 13.77
N LEU A 197 -0.91 7.07 12.77
CA LEU A 197 -0.41 5.73 12.46
C LEU A 197 0.51 5.26 13.60
N ALA A 198 0.27 4.04 14.06
CA ALA A 198 1.13 3.31 14.97
C ALA A 198 1.50 1.97 14.33
N TRP A 199 2.77 1.62 14.35
CA TRP A 199 3.25 0.42 13.67
C TRP A 199 4.34 -0.29 14.46
N ILE A 200 4.48 -1.57 14.16
CA ILE A 200 5.53 -2.42 14.69
C ILE A 200 6.31 -3.05 13.54
N ARG A 201 7.60 -3.28 13.79
CA ARG A 201 8.50 -4.01 12.91
C ARG A 201 8.81 -5.35 13.56
N TRP A 202 8.59 -6.45 12.83
CA TRP A 202 8.77 -7.80 13.35
C TRP A 202 9.11 -8.79 12.23
N THR A 203 9.53 -10.00 12.59
CA THR A 203 9.91 -11.04 11.62
C THR A 203 8.86 -12.15 11.62
N THR A 204 8.36 -12.49 10.44
CA THR A 204 7.36 -13.55 10.27
C THR A 204 7.94 -14.93 10.58
N PRO A 205 7.11 -15.86 11.07
CA PRO A 205 7.44 -17.28 11.14
C PRO A 205 8.04 -17.86 9.84
N ASN A 206 8.80 -18.93 10.00
CA ASN A 206 9.45 -19.65 8.89
C ASN A 206 8.53 -20.68 8.20
N THR A 207 7.32 -20.91 8.72
CA THR A 207 6.34 -21.84 8.16
C THR A 207 5.05 -21.11 7.77
N PRO A 208 4.43 -21.46 6.63
CA PRO A 208 3.12 -20.94 6.26
C PRO A 208 2.09 -21.21 7.34
N GLN A 209 1.31 -20.19 7.69
CA GLN A 209 0.24 -20.30 8.66
C GLN A 209 -0.68 -19.09 8.59
N HIS A 210 -1.89 -19.26 9.11
CA HIS A 210 -2.77 -18.15 9.42
C HIS A 210 -2.54 -17.76 10.88
N MET A 211 -2.42 -16.47 11.16
CA MET A 211 -2.30 -15.99 12.52
C MET A 211 -3.07 -14.70 12.72
N THR A 212 -3.29 -14.37 13.98
CA THR A 212 -3.97 -13.17 14.38
C THR A 212 -3.07 -12.34 15.28
N ILE A 213 -2.99 -11.05 15.02
CA ILE A 213 -2.34 -10.06 15.88
C ILE A 213 -3.45 -9.32 16.62
N THR A 214 -3.43 -9.38 17.94
CA THR A 214 -4.36 -8.58 18.76
C THR A 214 -3.71 -7.26 19.13
N VAL A 215 -4.53 -6.22 19.19
CA VAL A 215 -4.10 -4.87 19.49
C VAL A 215 -4.88 -4.36 20.70
N SER A 216 -4.16 -3.86 21.69
CA SER A 216 -4.72 -3.17 22.85
C SER A 216 -4.22 -1.73 22.89
N VAL A 217 -5.13 -0.78 23.06
CA VAL A 217 -4.80 0.64 23.20
C VAL A 217 -5.02 1.06 24.65
N SER A 218 -4.05 1.77 25.22
CA SER A 218 -4.12 2.38 26.55
C SER A 218 -4.13 3.90 26.45
N GLY A 219 -4.90 4.55 27.31
CA GLY A 219 -5.17 5.99 27.28
C GLY A 219 -6.56 6.30 26.71
N GLY A 220 -6.81 7.56 26.35
CA GLY A 220 -8.09 8.02 25.81
C GLY A 220 -8.37 7.65 24.34
N GLY A 221 -7.53 6.81 23.74
CA GLY A 221 -7.58 6.45 22.32
C GLY A 221 -8.18 5.07 22.04
N SER A 222 -8.47 4.81 20.77
CA SER A 222 -8.97 3.55 20.24
C SER A 222 -8.26 3.20 18.92
N SER A 223 -8.11 1.92 18.62
CA SER A 223 -7.54 1.48 17.35
C SER A 223 -8.64 1.26 16.31
N SER A 224 -8.29 1.56 15.05
CA SER A 224 -9.06 1.19 13.86
C SER A 224 -9.36 -0.32 13.78
N LYS A 225 -8.45 -1.17 14.30
CA LYS A 225 -8.63 -2.62 14.41
C LYS A 225 -8.09 -3.13 15.75
N ALA A 226 -8.90 -3.92 16.44
CA ALA A 226 -8.47 -4.66 17.64
C ALA A 226 -7.83 -6.01 17.29
N THR A 227 -8.05 -6.48 16.07
CA THR A 227 -7.64 -7.80 15.58
C THR A 227 -7.22 -7.65 14.13
N ILE A 228 -6.01 -8.12 13.82
CA ILE A 228 -5.43 -8.10 12.49
C ILE A 228 -5.20 -9.56 12.08
N ASN A 229 -5.85 -10.00 11.03
CA ASN A 229 -5.69 -11.33 10.46
C ASN A 229 -4.55 -11.31 9.46
N VAL A 230 -3.64 -12.26 9.59
CA VAL A 230 -2.43 -12.34 8.77
C VAL A 230 -2.36 -13.71 8.11
N ASN A 231 -2.14 -13.72 6.80
CA ASN A 231 -1.80 -14.92 6.04
C ASN A 231 -0.30 -14.92 5.78
N ILE A 232 0.40 -15.97 6.22
CA ILE A 232 1.83 -16.16 5.93
C ILE A 232 1.93 -17.25 4.87
N VAL A 233 2.45 -16.89 3.71
CA VAL A 233 2.58 -17.78 2.56
C VAL A 233 4.05 -18.09 2.26
N ASP A 234 4.28 -19.27 1.69
CA ASP A 234 5.57 -19.65 1.12
C ASP A 234 5.45 -19.74 -0.39
N LEU A 235 6.22 -18.91 -1.08
CA LEU A 235 6.25 -18.87 -2.53
C LEU A 235 7.18 -19.95 -3.12
N ASP A 236 7.97 -20.66 -2.31
CA ASP A 236 8.87 -21.72 -2.78
C ASP A 236 8.18 -23.09 -2.89
N LYS A 237 6.94 -23.11 -3.38
CA LYS A 237 6.08 -24.30 -3.41
C LYS A 237 5.63 -24.74 -4.79
N ASN A 238 5.94 -23.97 -5.83
CA ASN A 238 5.46 -24.27 -7.19
C ASN A 238 6.56 -24.11 -8.27
N PRO A 239 7.72 -24.77 -8.09
CA PRO A 239 8.81 -24.68 -9.05
C PRO A 239 8.40 -25.27 -10.42
N PRO A 240 8.89 -24.71 -11.54
CA PRO A 240 8.61 -25.27 -12.86
C PRO A 240 9.10 -26.72 -12.98
N PRO A 241 8.36 -27.58 -13.71
CA PRO A 241 8.85 -28.91 -14.06
C PRO A 241 10.10 -28.81 -14.95
N ASN A 242 10.91 -29.87 -14.97
CA ASN A 242 12.04 -29.94 -15.87
C ASN A 242 11.57 -30.07 -17.33
N PRO A 243 11.90 -29.13 -18.22
CA PRO A 243 11.69 -29.37 -19.65
C PRO A 243 12.67 -30.44 -20.15
N VAL A 244 12.18 -31.36 -20.98
CA VAL A 244 12.99 -32.39 -21.64
C VAL A 244 12.98 -32.20 -23.16
N ALA A 245 13.96 -32.79 -23.84
CA ALA A 245 14.18 -32.57 -25.26
C ALA A 245 13.06 -33.13 -26.17
N ASP A 246 12.23 -34.03 -25.63
CA ASP A 246 11.09 -34.64 -26.32
C ASP A 246 9.75 -33.94 -26.00
N ASP A 247 9.76 -32.88 -25.17
CA ASP A 247 8.54 -32.14 -24.84
C ASP A 247 7.94 -31.49 -26.10
N ARG A 248 6.61 -31.38 -26.13
CA ARG A 248 5.87 -30.76 -27.23
C ARG A 248 4.62 -30.04 -26.74
N ASN A 249 4.35 -28.87 -27.32
CA ASN A 249 3.15 -28.09 -27.05
C ASN A 249 2.69 -27.32 -28.30
N ASP A 250 2.07 -28.02 -29.23
CA ASP A 250 1.64 -27.44 -30.52
C ASP A 250 0.51 -26.40 -30.39
N SER A 251 -0.24 -26.47 -29.28
CA SER A 251 -1.31 -25.52 -28.99
C SER A 251 -0.82 -24.27 -28.27
N PHE A 252 0.48 -24.14 -27.98
CA PHE A 252 1.03 -22.99 -27.28
C PHE A 252 0.70 -21.67 -27.99
N ARG A 253 0.28 -20.68 -27.20
CA ARG A 253 0.07 -19.30 -27.64
C ARG A 253 0.71 -18.37 -26.61
N LYS A 254 1.44 -17.37 -27.10
CA LYS A 254 2.05 -16.36 -26.22
C LYS A 254 0.95 -15.61 -25.47
N SER A 255 1.08 -15.56 -24.15
CA SER A 255 0.22 -14.75 -23.29
C SER A 255 0.80 -13.34 -23.13
N ALA A 256 -0.07 -12.36 -22.87
CA ALA A 256 0.38 -11.03 -22.50
C ALA A 256 1.17 -11.08 -21.19
N VAL A 257 2.22 -10.25 -21.09
CA VAL A 257 3.00 -10.14 -19.88
C VAL A 257 2.11 -9.60 -18.75
N PRO A 258 2.12 -10.20 -17.54
CA PRO A 258 1.30 -9.72 -16.44
C PRO A 258 1.65 -8.29 -16.02
N ASN A 259 0.65 -7.58 -15.53
CA ASN A 259 0.82 -6.28 -14.88
C ASN A 259 0.07 -6.31 -13.54
N LYS A 260 0.72 -6.81 -12.49
CA LYS A 260 0.12 -6.83 -11.15
C LYS A 260 0.01 -5.41 -10.59
N PRO A 261 -0.91 -5.13 -9.65
CA PRO A 261 -0.87 -3.90 -8.88
C PRO A 261 0.53 -3.69 -8.28
N GLN A 262 1.10 -2.51 -8.53
CA GLN A 262 2.42 -2.14 -8.03
C GLN A 262 2.35 -0.81 -7.30
N GLN A 263 3.14 -0.68 -6.25
CA GLN A 263 3.29 0.56 -5.49
C GLN A 263 4.78 0.85 -5.33
N THR A 264 5.28 1.84 -6.06
CA THR A 264 6.72 2.18 -6.04
C THR A 264 7.07 3.28 -5.05
N SER A 265 6.07 3.90 -4.42
CA SER A 265 6.28 4.87 -3.36
C SER A 265 5.15 4.85 -2.34
N ALA A 266 5.47 5.27 -1.12
CA ALA A 266 4.52 5.39 -0.02
C ALA A 266 4.91 6.61 0.82
N SER A 267 3.91 7.27 1.38
CA SER A 267 4.09 8.40 2.29
C SER A 267 3.18 8.25 3.51
N TRP A 268 3.65 8.68 4.65
CA TRP A 268 2.90 8.67 5.90
C TRP A 268 3.30 9.86 6.77
N THR A 269 2.52 10.08 7.82
CA THR A 269 2.65 11.25 8.67
C THR A 269 2.73 10.86 10.15
N VAL A 270 3.42 11.70 10.92
CA VAL A 270 3.48 11.59 12.38
C VAL A 270 3.26 12.96 12.99
N TRP A 271 2.26 13.08 13.86
CA TRP A 271 2.04 14.25 14.70
C TRP A 271 3.13 14.35 15.77
N ARG A 272 3.71 15.54 15.88
CA ARG A 272 4.72 15.88 16.89
C ARG A 272 4.18 17.02 17.75
N PRO A 273 3.91 16.78 19.04
CA PRO A 273 3.42 17.84 19.93
C PRO A 273 4.54 18.82 20.28
N TRP A 274 4.16 20.07 20.53
CA TRP A 274 5.00 21.11 21.12
C TRP A 274 4.17 22.01 22.02
N TRP A 275 4.80 22.56 23.06
CA TRP A 275 4.11 23.39 24.05
C TRP A 275 4.08 24.85 23.61
N GLN A 276 2.88 25.42 23.49
CA GLN A 276 2.70 26.86 23.29
C GLN A 276 2.55 27.51 24.66
N GLU A 277 3.58 28.23 25.10
CA GLU A 277 3.55 28.97 26.36
C GLU A 277 2.50 30.08 26.32
N HIS A 278 1.84 30.29 27.47
CA HIS A 278 0.92 31.39 27.70
C HIS A 278 1.01 31.82 29.18
N TRP A 279 1.98 32.68 29.46
CA TRP A 279 2.23 33.19 30.81
C TRP A 279 1.16 34.20 31.23
N VAL A 280 0.45 33.88 32.32
CA VAL A 280 -0.58 34.72 32.93
C VAL A 280 -0.14 35.07 34.35
N TRP A 281 -0.25 36.34 34.72
CA TRP A 281 -0.01 36.77 36.09
C TRP A 281 -1.20 36.40 36.97
N HIS A 282 -0.97 35.56 37.98
CA HIS A 282 -1.95 35.21 38.99
C HIS A 282 -1.68 36.08 40.21
N SER A 283 -2.47 37.15 40.38
CA SER A 283 -2.29 38.07 41.51
C SER A 283 -2.64 37.42 42.84
N ASP A 284 -1.82 37.63 43.86
CA ASP A 284 -2.05 37.24 45.25
C ASP A 284 -1.85 38.44 46.18
N TRP A 285 -2.92 39.21 46.40
CA TRP A 285 -2.85 40.43 47.21
C TRP A 285 -2.88 40.11 48.70
N ASN A 286 -1.77 40.41 49.39
CA ASN A 286 -1.62 40.23 50.82
C ASN A 286 -1.39 41.58 51.53
N TRP A 287 -1.89 41.69 52.76
CA TRP A 287 -1.75 42.90 53.58
C TRP A 287 -0.57 42.78 54.54
N TYR A 288 0.35 43.73 54.46
CA TYR A 288 1.53 43.82 55.32
C TYR A 288 1.40 45.01 56.27
N SER A 289 1.29 44.71 57.57
CA SER A 289 1.19 45.70 58.65
C SER A 289 2.57 46.28 59.00
N ASP A 290 2.63 47.59 59.24
CA ASP A 290 3.86 48.26 59.71
C ASP A 290 4.04 48.21 61.24
N GLY A 291 3.06 47.67 61.98
CA GLY A 291 3.10 47.52 63.43
C GLY A 291 2.69 48.76 64.23
N ASP A 292 2.51 49.92 63.58
CA ASP A 292 2.12 51.19 64.21
C ASP A 292 0.68 51.63 63.85
N GLY A 293 -0.12 50.67 63.37
CA GLY A 293 -1.52 50.88 63.00
C GLY A 293 -1.73 51.24 61.52
N GLY A 294 -0.68 51.21 60.70
CA GLY A 294 -0.71 51.32 59.25
C GLY A 294 -0.33 50.01 58.54
N GLY A 295 -0.18 50.07 57.22
CA GLY A 295 0.24 48.95 56.38
C GLY A 295 0.00 49.22 54.89
N HIS A 296 0.35 48.25 54.05
CA HIS A 296 0.12 48.31 52.62
C HIS A 296 -0.28 46.94 52.04
N TRP A 297 -0.98 46.98 50.91
CA TRP A 297 -1.23 45.79 50.10
C TRP A 297 -0.05 45.57 49.18
N GLU A 298 0.47 44.35 49.14
CA GLU A 298 1.49 43.90 48.21
C GLU A 298 0.92 42.70 47.43
N ASP A 299 1.20 42.64 46.13
CA ASP A 299 0.81 41.52 45.27
C ASP A 299 1.99 40.52 45.24
N ASP A 300 1.86 39.44 45.99
CA ASP A 300 2.81 38.32 46.04
C ASP A 300 2.52 37.28 44.95
N GLY A 301 1.81 37.69 43.89
CA GLY A 301 1.43 36.83 42.78
C GLY A 301 2.62 36.20 42.05
N GLU A 302 2.29 35.23 41.20
CA GLU A 302 3.28 34.52 40.38
C GLU A 302 2.84 34.45 38.91
N TRP A 303 3.83 34.34 38.02
CA TRP A 303 3.58 34.01 36.62
C TRP A 303 3.33 32.51 36.50
N VAL A 304 2.12 32.14 36.07
CA VAL A 304 1.73 30.76 35.80
C VAL A 304 1.64 30.56 34.29
N ASP A 305 2.26 29.52 33.77
CA ASP A 305 2.11 29.13 32.37
C ASP A 305 0.79 28.37 32.18
N GLU A 306 -0.19 29.04 31.58
CA GLU A 306 -1.47 28.46 31.17
C GLU A 306 -1.47 28.08 29.68
N GLY A 307 -0.31 27.65 29.18
CA GLY A 307 -0.12 27.20 27.81
C GLY A 307 -0.95 25.98 27.41
N TRP A 308 -0.79 25.58 26.15
CA TRP A 308 -1.48 24.39 25.61
C TRP A 308 -0.62 23.66 24.59
N TRP A 309 -0.93 22.38 24.36
CA TRP A 309 -0.28 21.58 23.34
C TRP A 309 -0.75 21.96 21.94
N MET A 310 0.21 22.26 21.08
CA MET A 310 0.08 22.42 19.64
C MET A 310 0.74 21.23 18.93
N PHE A 311 0.45 21.01 17.65
CA PHE A 311 0.92 19.85 16.92
C PHE A 311 1.47 20.22 15.54
N ASP A 312 2.68 19.76 15.26
CA ASP A 312 3.26 19.77 13.92
C ASP A 312 3.03 18.43 13.23
N LEU A 313 2.94 18.44 11.90
CA LEU A 313 2.83 17.23 11.10
C LEU A 313 4.14 16.90 10.38
N ASP A 314 4.89 15.92 10.91
CA ASP A 314 6.10 15.41 10.27
C ASP A 314 5.71 14.47 9.11
N ARG A 315 6.36 14.64 7.96
CA ARG A 315 6.04 13.92 6.72
C ARG A 315 7.18 12.99 6.32
N TYR A 316 6.84 11.73 6.11
CA TYR A 316 7.77 10.68 5.74
C TYR A 316 7.39 10.04 4.42
N GLN A 317 8.39 9.51 3.73
CA GLN A 317 8.20 8.85 2.45
C GLN A 317 9.25 7.77 2.22
N ALA A 318 8.88 6.81 1.40
CA ALA A 318 9.76 5.78 0.87
C ALA A 318 9.49 5.58 -0.63
N SER A 319 10.53 5.20 -1.36
CA SER A 319 10.44 4.82 -2.78
C SER A 319 11.28 3.59 -3.09
N LEU A 320 10.73 2.71 -3.91
CA LEU A 320 11.36 1.51 -4.44
C LEU A 320 11.69 1.71 -5.92
N SER A 321 12.93 1.43 -6.29
CA SER A 321 13.39 1.33 -7.68
C SER A 321 14.09 0.00 -7.88
N ALA A 322 13.93 -0.62 -9.05
CA ALA A 322 14.63 -1.86 -9.36
C ALA A 322 14.87 -2.03 -10.86
N SER A 323 15.78 -2.95 -11.19
CA SER A 323 16.04 -3.37 -12.56
C SER A 323 16.22 -4.89 -12.60
N MET A 324 15.69 -5.51 -13.64
CA MET A 324 15.90 -6.92 -13.97
C MET A 324 16.83 -7.01 -15.17
N ALA A 325 17.75 -7.97 -15.11
CA ALA A 325 18.65 -8.32 -16.19
C ALA A 325 18.63 -9.83 -16.39
N ILE A 326 18.30 -10.28 -17.59
CA ILE A 326 18.40 -11.68 -17.98
C ILE A 326 19.45 -11.86 -19.08
N LYS A 327 20.08 -13.02 -19.07
CA LYS A 327 21.03 -13.41 -20.10
C LYS A 327 20.95 -14.91 -20.37
N PRO A 328 21.32 -15.36 -21.58
CA PRO A 328 21.55 -16.79 -21.83
C PRO A 328 22.56 -17.34 -20.82
N ASP A 329 22.32 -18.57 -20.35
CA ASP A 329 23.25 -19.25 -19.46
C ASP A 329 24.53 -19.59 -20.22
N ASP A 330 25.69 -19.49 -19.56
CA ASP A 330 27.00 -19.73 -20.19
C ASP A 330 27.17 -21.18 -20.74
N LYS A 331 26.25 -22.10 -20.43
CA LYS A 331 26.18 -23.44 -21.03
C LYS A 331 25.35 -23.51 -22.32
N SER A 332 24.88 -22.37 -22.82
CA SER A 332 24.24 -22.24 -24.13
C SER A 332 25.33 -22.01 -25.20
N PRO A 333 25.78 -23.06 -25.92
CA PRO A 333 27.03 -23.03 -26.68
C PRO A 333 27.02 -22.04 -27.85
N THR A 334 25.84 -21.79 -28.42
CA THR A 334 25.65 -20.91 -29.58
C THR A 334 24.98 -19.58 -29.23
N ALA A 335 24.81 -19.29 -27.94
CA ALA A 335 24.25 -18.01 -27.51
C ALA A 335 25.19 -16.85 -27.85
N SER A 336 24.61 -15.73 -28.26
CA SER A 336 25.35 -14.51 -28.60
C SER A 336 24.57 -13.29 -28.12
N GLY A 337 25.18 -12.51 -27.22
CA GLY A 337 24.49 -11.39 -26.56
C GLY A 337 23.22 -11.87 -25.82
N THR A 338 22.06 -11.35 -26.22
CA THR A 338 20.74 -11.75 -25.68
C THR A 338 20.02 -12.75 -26.59
N VAL A 339 20.69 -13.33 -27.58
CA VAL A 339 20.13 -14.35 -28.48
C VAL A 339 20.53 -15.74 -28.01
N MET A 340 19.58 -16.66 -27.95
CA MET A 340 19.79 -18.07 -27.61
C MET A 340 18.84 -18.98 -28.40
N LYS A 341 19.07 -20.29 -28.37
CA LYS A 341 18.12 -21.27 -28.88
C LYS A 341 17.18 -21.72 -27.77
N SER A 342 15.96 -22.15 -28.11
CA SER A 342 15.05 -22.77 -27.13
C SER A 342 15.62 -24.11 -26.63
N GLY A 343 15.24 -24.54 -25.44
CA GLY A 343 15.81 -25.73 -24.77
C GLY A 343 17.04 -25.42 -23.93
N TYR A 344 17.64 -24.23 -24.06
CA TYR A 344 18.72 -23.76 -23.20
C TYR A 344 18.23 -22.90 -22.04
N GLY A 345 19.14 -22.65 -21.10
CA GLY A 345 18.87 -21.93 -19.86
C GLY A 345 19.09 -20.42 -19.96
N ILE A 346 18.39 -19.67 -19.12
CA ILE A 346 18.67 -18.25 -18.83
C ILE A 346 19.12 -18.09 -17.38
N ASN A 347 19.93 -17.07 -17.09
CA ASN A 347 20.15 -16.56 -15.74
C ASN A 347 19.41 -15.24 -15.58
N GLU A 348 19.02 -14.94 -14.34
CA GLU A 348 18.35 -13.70 -13.97
C GLU A 348 19.07 -13.05 -12.79
N MET A 349 19.20 -11.73 -12.85
CA MET A 349 19.64 -10.88 -11.74
C MET A 349 18.69 -9.69 -11.59
N ILE A 350 18.29 -9.41 -10.35
CA ILE A 350 17.55 -8.19 -10.00
C ILE A 350 18.40 -7.36 -9.05
N SER A 351 18.43 -6.05 -9.29
CA SER A 351 18.98 -5.07 -8.36
C SER A 351 17.86 -4.14 -7.89
N ALA A 352 17.61 -4.08 -6.59
CA ALA A 352 16.58 -3.25 -5.97
C ALA A 352 17.20 -2.22 -5.04
N ARG A 353 16.66 -1.00 -5.05
CA ARG A 353 17.06 0.11 -4.19
C ARG A 353 15.86 0.75 -3.54
N VAL A 354 15.94 0.92 -2.22
CA VAL A 354 14.94 1.63 -1.40
C VAL A 354 15.54 2.93 -0.91
N SER A 355 14.80 4.02 -1.05
CA SER A 355 15.13 5.34 -0.47
C SER A 355 14.03 5.72 0.53
N THR A 356 14.41 6.29 1.66
CA THR A 356 13.47 6.73 2.70
C THR A 356 14.10 7.83 3.56
N ASN A 357 13.27 8.71 4.12
CA ASN A 357 13.69 9.67 5.15
C ASN A 357 13.40 9.18 6.58
N GLN A 358 12.91 7.95 6.77
CA GLN A 358 12.69 7.31 8.07
C GLN A 358 13.03 5.81 8.03
N SER A 359 14.31 5.49 8.18
CA SER A 359 14.82 4.12 8.03
C SER A 359 14.28 3.11 9.05
N SER A 360 13.93 3.55 10.26
CA SER A 360 13.34 2.68 11.28
C SER A 360 11.96 2.13 10.87
N ALA A 361 11.25 2.85 9.99
CA ALA A 361 9.90 2.55 9.55
C ALA A 361 9.84 1.92 8.14
N VAL A 362 10.96 1.49 7.57
CA VAL A 362 10.97 0.90 6.22
C VAL A 362 11.89 -0.31 6.14
N THR A 363 11.44 -1.36 5.46
CA THR A 363 12.25 -2.55 5.14
C THR A 363 12.80 -2.48 3.71
N GLY A 364 13.88 -3.21 3.44
CA GLY A 364 14.35 -3.42 2.06
C GLY A 364 13.38 -4.32 1.28
N ALA A 365 13.54 -4.42 -0.05
CA ALA A 365 12.88 -5.50 -0.79
C ALA A 365 13.45 -6.86 -0.37
N GLN A 366 12.60 -7.86 -0.18
CA GLN A 366 13.01 -9.13 0.44
C GLN A 366 12.67 -10.37 -0.38
N THR A 367 11.73 -10.26 -1.31
CA THR A 367 11.21 -11.39 -2.08
C THR A 367 11.07 -10.98 -3.54
N ALA A 368 11.52 -11.85 -4.44
CA ALA A 368 11.30 -11.71 -5.87
C ALA A 368 10.87 -13.07 -6.44
N VAL A 369 9.82 -13.09 -7.24
CA VAL A 369 9.26 -14.30 -7.83
C VAL A 369 9.06 -14.14 -9.34
N THR A 370 9.66 -15.04 -10.11
CA THR A 370 9.63 -15.01 -11.58
C THR A 370 8.64 -16.04 -12.13
N TYR A 371 7.76 -15.57 -13.01
CA TYR A 371 6.82 -16.34 -13.80
C TYR A 371 7.28 -16.37 -15.26
N PHE A 372 6.95 -17.45 -15.97
CA PHE A 372 7.51 -17.71 -17.29
C PHE A 372 6.45 -17.80 -18.40
N PRO A 373 6.78 -17.36 -19.63
CA PRO A 373 5.83 -17.27 -20.75
C PRO A 373 5.29 -18.63 -21.19
N GLU A 374 6.06 -19.72 -21.09
CA GLU A 374 5.66 -21.08 -21.47
C GLU A 374 4.49 -21.62 -20.64
N PHE A 375 4.27 -21.06 -19.44
CA PHE A 375 3.17 -21.41 -18.54
C PHE A 375 2.08 -20.33 -18.50
N GLY A 376 2.08 -19.41 -19.47
CA GLY A 376 1.16 -18.27 -19.50
C GLY A 376 1.26 -17.38 -18.26
N TYR A 377 2.38 -17.42 -17.54
CA TYR A 377 2.63 -16.73 -16.27
C TYR A 377 1.68 -17.11 -15.11
N GLN A 378 1.09 -18.31 -15.12
CA GLN A 378 0.09 -18.71 -14.14
C GLN A 378 0.55 -19.89 -13.28
N THR A 379 0.91 -21.00 -13.93
CA THR A 379 0.95 -22.31 -13.27
C THR A 379 2.20 -22.54 -12.44
N TYR A 380 3.36 -22.02 -12.86
CA TYR A 380 4.64 -22.27 -12.21
C TYR A 380 5.46 -20.99 -12.11
N TRP A 381 6.31 -20.92 -11.08
CA TRP A 381 7.18 -19.79 -10.83
C TRP A 381 8.43 -20.20 -10.05
N ARG A 382 9.47 -19.38 -10.13
CA ARG A 382 10.69 -19.55 -9.33
C ARG A 382 10.80 -18.44 -8.32
N LEU A 383 10.94 -18.80 -7.05
CA LEU A 383 11.42 -17.89 -6.04
C LEU A 383 12.91 -17.61 -6.29
N LEU A 384 13.31 -16.34 -6.22
CA LEU A 384 14.71 -15.95 -6.32
C LEU A 384 15.36 -15.99 -4.94
N GLU A 385 16.65 -16.34 -4.92
CA GLU A 385 17.50 -16.25 -3.74
C GLU A 385 17.97 -14.82 -3.55
N ARG A 386 17.79 -14.30 -2.34
CA ARG A 386 18.29 -12.98 -1.95
C ARG A 386 19.80 -13.05 -1.68
N MET A 387 20.59 -12.49 -2.58
CA MET A 387 22.05 -12.46 -2.53
C MET A 387 22.60 -11.36 -1.63
N SER A 388 21.86 -10.24 -1.49
CA SER A 388 22.17 -9.17 -0.54
C SER A 388 20.89 -8.59 0.07
N SER A 389 20.97 -8.10 1.31
CA SER A 389 19.85 -7.55 2.07
C SER A 389 19.98 -6.03 2.30
N GLY A 390 18.99 -5.45 2.99
CA GLY A 390 18.95 -4.01 3.28
C GLY A 390 18.35 -3.20 2.14
N TYR A 391 18.66 -1.89 2.08
CA TYR A 391 18.11 -0.98 1.07
C TYR A 391 18.74 -1.11 -0.31
N SER A 392 19.75 -1.96 -0.47
CA SER A 392 20.31 -2.33 -1.77
C SER A 392 20.35 -3.86 -1.87
N ALA A 393 19.22 -4.44 -2.26
CA ALA A 393 19.06 -5.88 -2.35
C ALA A 393 19.36 -6.38 -3.77
N ARG A 394 19.93 -7.58 -3.85
CA ARG A 394 20.16 -8.31 -5.10
C ARG A 394 19.53 -9.68 -5.03
N PHE A 395 18.96 -10.12 -6.14
CA PHE A 395 18.30 -11.41 -6.26
C PHE A 395 18.78 -12.13 -7.51
N GLU A 396 18.92 -13.44 -7.40
CA GLU A 396 19.24 -14.33 -8.52
C GLU A 396 18.38 -15.59 -8.43
N PHE A 397 18.24 -16.36 -9.50
CA PHE A 397 17.56 -17.66 -9.40
C PHE A 397 18.20 -18.51 -8.30
N GLN A 398 17.37 -19.23 -7.55
CA GLN A 398 17.85 -20.37 -6.78
C GLN A 398 18.53 -21.39 -7.71
N LYS A 399 19.44 -22.19 -7.16
CA LYS A 399 20.08 -23.27 -7.92
C LYS A 399 19.03 -24.23 -8.45
N ASN A 400 19.14 -24.56 -9.74
CA ASN A 400 18.20 -25.45 -10.39
C ASN A 400 18.54 -26.92 -10.12
N PRO A 401 17.65 -27.70 -9.45
CA PRO A 401 17.91 -29.11 -9.19
C PRO A 401 18.05 -29.95 -10.46
N TYR A 402 17.49 -29.49 -11.57
CA TYR A 402 17.58 -30.17 -12.87
C TYR A 402 18.83 -29.79 -13.68
N SER A 403 19.60 -28.81 -13.22
CA SER A 403 20.86 -28.47 -13.88
C SER A 403 21.94 -29.47 -13.49
N THR A 404 22.51 -30.18 -14.47
CA THR A 404 23.70 -31.06 -14.29
C THR A 404 24.86 -30.36 -13.58
N TYR A 405 25.02 -29.05 -13.76
CA TYR A 405 26.09 -28.25 -13.16
C TYR A 405 25.66 -27.44 -11.92
N ASN A 406 24.48 -27.73 -11.34
CA ASN A 406 23.92 -27.03 -10.18
C ASN A 406 23.88 -25.48 -10.34
N ARG A 407 23.53 -25.01 -11.54
CA ARG A 407 23.54 -23.58 -11.93
C ARG A 407 22.25 -22.88 -11.55
N ARG A 408 22.33 -21.56 -11.36
CA ARG A 408 21.20 -20.65 -11.12
C ARG A 408 20.49 -20.31 -12.43
N THR A 409 19.87 -21.32 -13.06
CA THR A 409 19.31 -21.18 -14.41
C THR A 409 17.89 -21.70 -14.52
N HIS A 410 17.09 -21.07 -15.37
CA HIS A 410 15.79 -21.57 -15.80
C HIS A 410 15.86 -22.01 -17.26
N PHE A 411 15.47 -23.26 -17.55
CA PHE A 411 15.48 -23.81 -18.90
C PHE A 411 14.18 -23.43 -19.63
N SER A 412 14.32 -22.87 -20.83
CA SER A 412 13.19 -22.71 -21.74
C SER A 412 12.79 -24.06 -22.35
N PRO A 413 11.51 -24.35 -22.60
CA PRO A 413 11.12 -25.56 -23.32
C PRO A 413 11.63 -25.56 -24.75
N ILE A 414 11.99 -26.72 -25.27
CA ILE A 414 12.55 -26.86 -26.63
C ILE A 414 11.57 -26.47 -27.74
N TRP A 415 10.26 -26.68 -27.50
CA TRP A 415 9.19 -26.31 -28.42
C TRP A 415 8.84 -24.83 -28.39
N PHE A 416 9.44 -24.03 -27.51
CA PHE A 416 9.13 -22.60 -27.42
C PHE A 416 9.49 -21.91 -28.75
N PRO A 417 8.57 -21.14 -29.34
CA PRO A 417 8.76 -20.59 -30.67
C PRO A 417 9.76 -19.43 -30.69
N ASP A 418 10.36 -19.21 -31.86
CA ASP A 418 11.22 -18.06 -32.14
C ASP A 418 10.58 -16.71 -31.76
N GLY A 419 11.46 -15.76 -31.45
CA GLY A 419 11.13 -14.39 -31.06
C GLY A 419 11.34 -14.13 -29.57
N SER A 420 10.60 -13.19 -29.01
CA SER A 420 10.80 -12.76 -27.62
C SER A 420 10.44 -13.84 -26.61
N TYR A 421 11.35 -14.06 -25.66
CA TYR A 421 11.16 -14.80 -24.43
C TYR A 421 11.34 -13.84 -23.25
N THR A 422 10.23 -13.54 -22.57
CA THR A 422 10.14 -12.45 -21.59
C THR A 422 9.62 -13.01 -20.26
N PRO A 423 10.49 -13.46 -19.35
CA PRO A 423 10.09 -13.75 -17.98
C PRO A 423 9.57 -12.48 -17.29
N TYR A 424 8.63 -12.66 -16.37
CA TYR A 424 8.02 -11.60 -15.58
C TYR A 424 8.32 -11.82 -14.11
N THR A 425 8.92 -10.85 -13.45
CA THR A 425 9.27 -10.92 -12.04
C THR A 425 8.48 -9.92 -11.23
N TRP A 426 7.88 -10.40 -10.14
CA TRP A 426 7.22 -9.56 -9.14
C TRP A 426 8.13 -9.40 -7.92
N LEU A 427 8.62 -8.18 -7.71
CA LEU A 427 9.45 -7.80 -6.57
C LEU A 427 8.57 -7.22 -5.46
N ILE A 428 8.66 -7.79 -4.26
CA ILE A 428 7.77 -7.48 -3.13
C ILE A 428 8.51 -7.49 -1.78
N ASP A 429 7.73 -7.32 -0.71
CA ASP A 429 8.17 -7.32 0.70
C ASP A 429 9.10 -6.17 1.10
N CYS A 430 8.96 -5.02 0.42
CA CYS A 430 9.44 -3.73 0.94
C CYS A 430 8.29 -3.07 1.71
N TRP A 431 8.32 -3.08 3.03
CA TRP A 431 7.21 -2.66 3.89
C TRP A 431 7.42 -1.26 4.47
N SER A 432 6.34 -0.50 4.57
CA SER A 432 6.23 0.79 5.25
C SER A 432 4.94 0.84 6.11
N PRO A 433 4.74 1.86 6.97
CA PRO A 433 3.48 1.99 7.71
C PRO A 433 2.27 2.21 6.80
N ALA A 434 2.50 2.73 5.59
CA ALA A 434 1.48 2.96 4.57
C ALA A 434 1.32 1.78 3.59
N GLY A 435 1.91 0.63 3.86
CA GLY A 435 1.75 -0.59 3.06
C GLY A 435 3.03 -1.08 2.38
N MET A 436 2.88 -2.11 1.56
CA MET A 436 3.97 -2.76 0.83
C MET A 436 4.25 -2.04 -0.48
N LEU A 437 5.51 -1.67 -0.69
CA LEU A 437 6.04 -1.33 -1.99
C LEU A 437 6.34 -2.60 -2.80
N SER A 438 5.95 -2.57 -4.07
CA SER A 438 6.11 -3.67 -5.01
C SER A 438 6.37 -3.15 -6.41
N MET A 439 6.96 -3.99 -7.27
CA MET A 439 7.27 -3.61 -8.63
C MET A 439 7.18 -4.78 -9.61
N ASN A 440 6.67 -4.50 -10.80
CA ASN A 440 6.69 -5.40 -11.94
C ASN A 440 7.98 -5.22 -12.72
N LEU A 441 8.67 -6.32 -13.00
CA LEU A 441 9.94 -6.33 -13.71
C LEU A 441 9.88 -7.31 -14.86
N THR A 442 10.52 -6.94 -15.97
CA THR A 442 10.64 -7.77 -17.16
C THR A 442 11.96 -7.48 -17.84
N ASP A 443 12.55 -8.49 -18.44
CA ASP A 443 13.63 -8.34 -19.42
C ASP A 443 13.49 -9.45 -20.46
N THR A 444 14.17 -9.35 -21.61
CA THR A 444 13.90 -10.21 -22.77
C THR A 444 15.18 -10.75 -23.42
N VAL A 445 15.18 -12.06 -23.68
CA VAL A 445 16.10 -12.70 -24.63
C VAL A 445 15.35 -13.04 -25.92
N THR A 446 16.08 -13.16 -27.02
CA THR A 446 15.52 -13.58 -28.30
C THR A 446 15.82 -15.04 -28.54
N ILE A 447 14.78 -15.86 -28.70
CA ILE A 447 14.90 -17.24 -29.15
C ILE A 447 15.00 -17.27 -30.67
N ARG A 448 16.00 -17.99 -31.19
CA ARG A 448 16.16 -18.33 -32.60
C ARG A 448 16.62 -19.78 -32.71
N ASP A 449 15.86 -20.60 -33.43
CA ASP A 449 16.05 -22.05 -33.49
C ASP A 449 15.93 -22.72 -32.11
N ASN A 450 16.17 -24.04 -32.10
CA ASN A 450 16.10 -24.88 -30.91
C ASN A 450 17.38 -25.70 -30.69
N LEU A 451 17.53 -26.26 -29.49
CA LEU A 451 18.68 -27.07 -29.09
C LEU A 451 19.04 -28.20 -30.06
N TRP A 452 18.07 -28.81 -30.76
CA TRP A 452 18.36 -29.88 -31.73
C TRP A 452 19.21 -29.39 -32.91
N THR A 453 19.12 -28.11 -33.26
CA THR A 453 19.93 -27.53 -34.34
C THR A 453 21.41 -27.37 -33.98
N ASP A 454 21.75 -27.43 -32.68
CA ASP A 454 23.15 -27.49 -32.22
C ASP A 454 23.69 -28.93 -32.23
N TRP A 455 22.80 -29.93 -32.32
CA TRP A 455 23.20 -31.33 -32.36
C TRP A 455 23.59 -31.72 -33.78
N HIS A 456 24.89 -31.62 -34.07
CA HIS A 456 25.45 -32.13 -35.31
C HIS A 456 25.63 -33.65 -35.23
N ILE A 457 24.85 -34.43 -36.00
CA ILE A 457 25.16 -35.83 -36.30
C ILE A 457 26.14 -35.85 -37.47
N ALA A 458 27.44 -35.80 -37.19
CA ALA A 458 28.43 -36.21 -38.19
C ALA A 458 28.49 -37.74 -38.22
N PRO A 459 28.38 -38.41 -39.39
CA PRO A 459 28.74 -39.82 -39.49
C PRO A 459 30.20 -39.98 -39.04
N GLN A 460 30.47 -40.91 -38.11
CA GLN A 460 31.84 -41.41 -37.95
C GLN A 460 32.25 -41.97 -39.30
N LYS A 461 33.28 -41.38 -39.94
CA LYS A 461 33.97 -42.08 -41.02
C LYS A 461 34.62 -43.30 -40.37
N PRO A 462 34.21 -44.53 -40.72
CA PRO A 462 34.95 -45.71 -40.27
C PRO A 462 36.36 -45.58 -40.84
N HIS A 463 37.37 -45.71 -39.98
CA HIS A 463 38.76 -45.88 -40.41
C HIS A 463 39.00 -47.33 -40.82
#